data_AF-A0A349K2Z9-F1
#
_entry.id   AF-A0A349K2Z9-F1
#
_cell.length_a   1.000
_cell.length_b   1.000
_cell.length_c   1.000
_cell.angle_alpha   90.00
_cell.angle_beta   90.00
_cell.angle_gamma   90.00
#
_symmetry.space_group_name_H-M   'P 1'
#
loop_
_entity.id
_entity.type
_entity.pdbx_description
1 polymer ?
#
loop_
_entity_poly.entity_id
_entity_poly.type
_entity_poly.pdbx_seq_one_letter_code
_entity_poly.pdbx_strand_id
1 'polypeptide(L)'
;MIMTITRSLTTVALVGAASFLGLSGASAKVTVSKIFGDHMVLQQDAPIRIWGTADPGEQVIVGIPGGGNALVKADDKGKWK
;
A
#
# COMPACT_ATOMS: atom_id res chain seq x y z
N MET A 1 -60.67 23.47 -15.05
CA MET A 1 -59.36 23.91 -15.58
C MET A 1 -58.34 23.62 -14.49
N ILE A 2 -57.46 22.65 -14.73
CA ILE A 2 -56.66 21.94 -13.73
C ILE A 2 -55.22 22.46 -13.91
N MET A 3 -54.59 22.99 -12.86
CA MET A 3 -53.19 23.48 -12.91
C MET A 3 -52.38 22.78 -11.81
N THR A 4 -51.93 21.55 -12.03
CA THR A 4 -50.58 21.09 -12.42
C THR A 4 -49.39 21.46 -11.51
N ILE A 5 -48.84 20.38 -10.92
CA ILE A 5 -47.42 20.01 -10.81
C ILE A 5 -46.68 20.32 -9.49
N THR A 6 -46.71 19.33 -8.60
CA THR A 6 -45.91 19.15 -7.39
C THR A 6 -44.71 18.23 -7.68
N ARG A 7 -43.58 18.70 -8.24
CA ARG A 7 -42.38 17.84 -8.47
C ARG A 7 -41.06 18.63 -8.52
N SER A 8 -40.50 19.05 -7.37
CA SER A 8 -39.16 19.67 -7.38
C SER A 8 -38.26 19.39 -6.17
N LEU A 9 -38.65 18.53 -5.22
CA LEU A 9 -37.88 18.35 -3.97
C LEU A 9 -37.19 16.98 -3.83
N THR A 10 -37.48 16.01 -4.69
CA THR A 10 -36.92 14.65 -4.59
C THR A 10 -35.58 14.43 -5.30
N THR A 11 -35.11 15.37 -6.14
CA THR A 11 -33.89 15.15 -6.95
C THR A 11 -32.60 15.43 -6.18
N VAL A 12 -32.62 16.28 -5.13
CA VAL A 12 -31.40 16.63 -4.38
C VAL A 12 -30.96 15.49 -3.44
N ALA A 13 -31.88 14.62 -3.02
CA ALA A 13 -31.57 13.52 -2.10
C ALA A 13 -30.84 12.34 -2.78
N LEU A 14 -30.87 12.23 -4.12
CA LEU A 14 -30.29 11.07 -4.82
C LEU A 14 -28.82 11.24 -5.21
N VAL A 15 -28.30 12.47 -5.23
CA VAL A 15 -26.90 12.74 -5.62
C VAL A 15 -25.94 12.72 -4.42
N GLY A 16 -26.44 12.90 -3.20
CA GLY A 16 -25.63 12.86 -1.98
C GLY A 16 -25.26 11.45 -1.48
N ALA A 17 -25.95 10.41 -1.94
CA ALA A 17 -25.80 9.05 -1.40
C ALA A 17 -24.73 8.19 -2.10
N ALA A 18 -24.19 8.63 -3.24
CA ALA A 18 -23.26 7.83 -4.05
C ALA A 18 -21.77 8.04 -3.69
N SER A 19 -21.42 9.05 -2.90
CA SER A 19 -20.01 9.44 -2.68
C SER A 19 -19.33 8.72 -1.51
N PHE A 20 -19.97 7.73 -0.89
CA PHE A 20 -19.42 7.01 0.28
C PHE A 20 -18.96 5.57 -0.03
N LEU A 21 -18.81 5.22 -1.30
CA LEU A 21 -18.31 3.90 -1.70
C LEU A 21 -16.78 3.86 -1.68
N GLY A 22 -16.24 3.39 -0.55
CA GLY A 22 -15.03 2.56 -0.54
C GLY A 22 -13.71 3.27 -0.33
N LEU A 23 -13.46 3.75 0.90
CA LEU A 23 -12.09 3.74 1.43
C LEU A 23 -11.71 2.28 1.74
N SER A 24 -11.46 1.48 0.71
CA SER A 24 -10.78 0.20 0.89
C SER A 24 -9.35 0.51 1.30
N GLY A 25 -9.03 0.34 2.58
CA GLY A 25 -7.68 0.54 3.09
C GLY A 25 -6.72 -0.36 2.32
N ALA A 26 -5.83 0.25 1.53
CA ALA A 26 -4.70 -0.44 0.95
C ALA A 26 -3.81 -0.91 2.11
N SER A 27 -3.75 -2.21 2.34
CA SER A 27 -2.84 -2.80 3.32
C SER A 27 -1.53 -3.11 2.61
N ALA A 28 -0.48 -2.34 2.90
CA ALA A 28 0.85 -2.62 2.40
C ALA A 28 1.41 -3.86 3.11
N LYS A 29 1.46 -5.00 2.42
CA LYS A 29 1.90 -6.28 2.99
C LYS A 29 3.36 -6.56 2.66
N VAL A 30 4.24 -5.62 3.00
CA VAL A 30 5.68 -5.83 2.91
C VAL A 30 6.16 -6.67 4.08
N THR A 31 6.96 -7.68 3.80
CA THR A 31 7.58 -8.56 4.79
C THR A 31 9.05 -8.76 4.45
N VAL A 32 9.90 -8.78 5.48
CA VAL A 32 11.31 -9.13 5.36
C VAL A 32 11.50 -10.62 5.70
N SER A 33 12.54 -11.26 5.17
CA SER A 33 12.86 -12.63 5.52
C SER A 33 13.08 -12.78 7.04
N LYS A 34 12.55 -13.85 7.62
CA LYS A 34 12.57 -14.09 9.08
C LYS A 34 13.96 -14.23 9.71
N ILE A 35 15.01 -14.38 8.89
CA ILE A 35 16.39 -14.37 9.39
C ILE A 35 16.80 -12.98 9.92
N PHE A 36 16.11 -11.95 9.44
CA PHE A 36 16.28 -10.58 9.87
C PHE A 36 15.28 -10.32 11.00
N GLY A 37 15.78 -10.10 12.21
CA GLY A 37 15.01 -9.68 13.37
C GLY A 37 15.80 -8.78 14.33
N ASP A 38 15.24 -8.55 15.51
CA ASP A 38 15.86 -7.65 16.48
C ASP A 38 17.18 -8.21 17.03
N HIS A 39 18.12 -7.33 17.37
CA HIS A 39 19.43 -7.67 17.95
C HIS A 39 20.30 -8.63 17.12
N MET A 40 20.06 -8.72 15.80
CA MET A 40 20.94 -9.50 14.92
C MET A 40 22.28 -8.79 14.70
N VAL A 41 23.29 -9.57 14.32
CA VAL A 41 24.58 -9.05 13.84
C VAL A 41 24.68 -9.24 12.34
N LEU A 42 25.07 -8.16 11.63
CA LEU A 42 25.36 -8.19 10.20
C LEU A 42 26.87 -8.26 9.98
N GLN A 43 27.29 -8.96 8.93
CA GLN A 43 28.70 -9.05 8.57
C GLN A 43 29.21 -7.70 8.05
N GLN A 44 30.29 -7.20 8.66
CA GLN A 44 30.99 -5.99 8.23
C GLN A 44 31.91 -6.28 7.02
N ASP A 45 32.20 -5.24 6.24
CA ASP A 45 33.16 -5.25 5.11
C ASP A 45 32.85 -6.26 4.00
N ALA A 46 31.58 -6.67 3.91
CA ALA A 46 31.08 -7.54 2.85
C ALA A 46 29.69 -7.06 2.37
N PRO A 47 29.32 -7.32 1.11
CA PRO A 47 27.99 -7.01 0.61
C PRO A 47 26.91 -7.79 1.38
N ILE A 48 25.96 -7.06 1.97
CA ILE A 48 24.79 -7.63 2.65
C ILE A 48 23.64 -7.70 1.65
N ARG A 49 23.03 -8.87 1.50
CA ARG A 49 21.80 -9.04 0.71
C ARG A 49 20.62 -9.10 1.66
N ILE A 50 19.61 -8.27 1.44
CA ILE A 50 18.36 -8.25 2.22
C ILE A 50 17.24 -8.60 1.27
N TRP A 51 16.30 -9.44 1.69
CA TRP A 51 15.21 -9.89 0.84
C TRP A 51 13.94 -10.13 1.63
N GLY A 52 12.84 -10.24 0.91
CA GLY A 52 11.54 -10.49 1.49
C GLY A 52 10.45 -10.66 0.44
N THR A 53 9.21 -10.45 0.86
CA THR A 53 8.06 -10.45 -0.05
C THR A 53 7.22 -9.18 0.11
N ALA A 54 6.57 -8.77 -0.95
CA ALA A 54 5.66 -7.63 -1.04
C ALA A 54 4.67 -7.90 -2.19
N ASP A 55 3.68 -7.03 -2.39
CA ASP A 55 2.79 -7.22 -3.53
C ASP A 55 3.55 -7.05 -4.86
N PRO A 56 3.22 -7.80 -5.93
CA PRO A 56 3.91 -7.66 -7.21
C PRO A 56 3.95 -6.22 -7.71
N GLY A 57 5.15 -5.72 -8.03
CA GLY A 57 5.37 -4.35 -8.46
C GLY A 57 5.36 -3.29 -7.35
N GLU A 58 5.22 -3.67 -6.08
CA GLU A 58 5.32 -2.74 -4.95
C GLU A 58 6.74 -2.22 -4.80
N GLN A 59 6.87 -0.94 -4.43
CA GLN A 59 8.16 -0.30 -4.16
C GLN A 59 8.51 -0.49 -2.68
N VAL A 60 9.66 -1.11 -2.42
CA VAL A 60 10.18 -1.40 -1.09
C VAL A 60 11.43 -0.56 -0.85
N ILE A 61 11.49 0.10 0.30
CA ILE A 61 12.65 0.83 0.77
C ILE A 61 13.26 0.06 1.94
N VAL A 62 14.55 -0.23 1.85
CA VAL A 62 15.31 -0.94 2.87
C VAL A 62 16.35 0.02 3.44
N GLY A 63 16.23 0.34 4.73
CA GLY A 63 17.20 1.17 5.45
C GLY A 63 18.09 0.32 6.35
N ILE A 64 19.40 0.54 6.28
CA ILE A 64 20.38 -0.04 7.21
C ILE A 64 21.02 1.10 8.00
N PRO A 65 20.97 1.09 9.34
CA PRO A 65 21.68 2.07 10.16
C PRO A 65 23.18 2.13 9.78
N GLY A 66 23.66 3.33 9.42
CA GLY A 66 25.04 3.54 8.96
C GLY A 66 25.34 3.05 7.54
N GLY A 67 24.44 2.29 6.90
CA GLY A 67 24.58 1.74 5.54
C GLY A 67 23.72 2.43 4.47
N GLY A 68 22.85 3.37 4.87
CA GLY A 68 21.98 4.14 3.96
C GLY A 68 20.70 3.40 3.57
N ASN A 69 20.06 3.88 2.50
CA ASN A 69 18.79 3.34 1.99
C ASN A 69 18.96 2.74 0.59
N ALA A 70 18.35 1.59 0.37
CA ALA A 70 18.18 0.96 -0.93
C ALA A 70 16.70 0.92 -1.31
N LEU A 71 16.43 0.97 -2.60
CA LEU A 71 15.07 1.04 -3.13
C LEU A 71 14.92 -0.02 -4.24
N VAL A 72 13.93 -0.88 -4.10
CA VAL A 72 13.71 -2.05 -4.96
C VAL A 72 12.23 -2.22 -5.27
N LYS A 73 11.92 -2.76 -6.44
CA LYS A 73 10.55 -3.11 -6.82
C LYS A 73 10.37 -4.63 -6.71
N ALA A 74 9.29 -5.08 -6.09
CA ALA A 74 8.95 -6.50 -6.05
C ALA A 74 8.66 -7.03 -7.46
N ASP A 75 9.14 -8.24 -7.72
CA ASP A 75 8.92 -8.93 -8.99
C ASP A 75 7.47 -9.42 -9.15
N ASP A 76 7.16 -10.02 -10.29
CA ASP A 76 5.82 -10.54 -10.60
C ASP A 76 5.37 -11.67 -9.64
N LYS A 77 6.29 -12.23 -8.86
CA LYS A 77 6.04 -13.26 -7.83
C LYS A 77 6.01 -12.67 -6.42
N GLY A 78 6.08 -11.34 -6.30
CA GLY A 78 6.10 -10.62 -5.03
C GLY A 78 7.42 -10.74 -4.26
N LYS A 79 8.52 -11.19 -4.89
CA LYS A 79 9.85 -11.26 -4.25
C LYS A 79 10.65 -10.00 -4.52
N TRP A 80 11.46 -9.61 -3.55
CA TRP A 80 12.40 -8.49 -3.68
C TRP A 80 13.73 -8.82 -2.99
N LYS A 81 14.82 -8.19 -3.47
CA LYS A 81 16.21 -8.42 -3.02
C LYS A 81 17.08 -7.20 -3.33
#